data_AF-A0A090X0A0-F1
#
_entry.id   AF-A0A090X0A0-F1
#
_cell.length_a   1.000
_cell.length_b   1.000
_cell.length_c   1.000
_cell.angle_alpha   90.00
_cell.angle_beta   90.00
_cell.angle_gamma   90.00
#
_symmetry.space_group_name_H-M   'P 1'
#
loop_
_entity.id
_entity.type
_entity.pdbx_description
1 polymer ?
#
loop_
_entity_poly.entity_id
_entity_poly.type
_entity_poly.pdbx_seq_one_letter_code
_entity_poly.pdbx_strand_id
1 'polypeptide(L)'
;MKKFKNISVFSIIGLVLLCLSSCEDTTDIYSVSEPSSPILADLNFSQIELDANNTNNPALSLNWVESNYGQQTAINYAVQFANDDAFTTPVTASTVTGRNNLTLSTSEINAAAGSAGLDPFTWGGTLYARVVASLGSQSSESIASNTVQFDVYPYYNYVFDDYYLVGNGTSAGWNNNANNPPLFRDAANQNLYYYTGYFTTPGGFDEGRFKILESRGLWQPQWVLPPQMKVTMYQQQLAILPETQQHNLETQDVLE
;
A
#
# COMPACT_ATOMS: atom_id res chain seq x y z
N MET A 1 -35.93 -83.73 -13.83
CA MET A 1 -35.05 -82.74 -13.15
C MET A 1 -34.87 -81.51 -14.05
N LYS A 2 -34.73 -80.32 -13.44
CA LYS A 2 -34.38 -79.00 -14.03
C LYS A 2 -35.54 -78.12 -14.54
N LYS A 3 -36.21 -77.43 -13.62
CA LYS A 3 -36.94 -76.16 -13.86
C LYS A 3 -36.48 -75.03 -12.92
N PHE A 4 -35.21 -75.01 -12.52
CA PHE A 4 -34.67 -74.00 -11.58
C PHE A 4 -33.89 -72.84 -12.24
N LYS A 5 -33.82 -72.74 -13.56
CA LYS A 5 -32.96 -71.74 -14.22
C LYS A 5 -33.57 -70.33 -14.30
N ASN A 6 -34.89 -70.20 -14.19
CA ASN A 6 -35.56 -68.91 -14.43
C ASN A 6 -35.80 -68.08 -13.16
N ILE A 7 -35.79 -68.70 -11.97
CA ILE A 7 -36.02 -67.98 -10.70
C ILE A 7 -34.78 -67.18 -10.27
N SER A 8 -33.57 -67.67 -10.61
CA SER A 8 -32.31 -67.00 -10.30
C SER A 8 -32.11 -65.68 -11.05
N VAL A 9 -32.69 -65.53 -12.25
CA VAL A 9 -32.56 -64.29 -13.04
C VAL A 9 -33.45 -63.18 -12.50
N PHE A 10 -34.68 -63.50 -12.08
CA PHE A 10 -35.59 -62.52 -11.47
C PHE A 10 -35.07 -62.01 -10.12
N SER A 11 -34.41 -62.88 -9.33
CA SER A 11 -33.82 -62.47 -8.04
C SER A 11 -32.59 -61.55 -8.22
N ILE A 12 -31.81 -61.74 -9.28
CA ILE A 12 -30.63 -60.89 -9.59
C ILE A 12 -31.07 -59.53 -10.14
N ILE A 13 -32.09 -59.49 -11.00
CA ILE A 13 -32.66 -58.23 -11.52
C ILE A 13 -33.30 -57.41 -10.39
N GLY A 14 -34.01 -58.05 -9.45
CA GLY A 14 -34.56 -57.38 -8.27
C GLY A 14 -33.48 -56.81 -7.34
N LEU A 15 -32.33 -57.49 -7.20
CA LEU A 15 -31.21 -57.03 -6.38
C LEU A 15 -30.48 -55.84 -7.03
N VAL A 16 -30.34 -55.82 -8.36
CA VAL A 16 -29.73 -54.71 -9.11
C VAL A 16 -30.63 -53.46 -9.08
N LEU A 17 -31.96 -53.62 -9.10
CA LEU A 17 -32.91 -52.51 -8.96
C LEU A 17 -32.87 -51.84 -7.57
N LEU A 18 -32.53 -52.59 -6.51
CA LEU A 18 -32.34 -52.04 -5.16
C LEU A 18 -31.06 -51.21 -5.03
N CYS A 19 -30.00 -51.52 -5.80
CA CYS A 19 -28.76 -50.75 -5.80
C CYS A 19 -28.86 -49.42 -6.53
N LEU A 20 -29.87 -49.22 -7.39
CA LEU A 20 -30.08 -47.96 -8.13
C LEU A 20 -30.86 -46.91 -7.33
N SER A 21 -31.46 -47.27 -6.19
CA SER A 21 -32.23 -46.35 -5.33
C SER A 21 -31.44 -45.85 -4.12
N SER A 22 -30.15 -46.20 -4.00
CA SER A 22 -29.30 -45.81 -2.86
C SER A 22 -28.49 -44.52 -3.09
N CYS A 23 -28.80 -43.77 -4.15
CA CYS A 23 -28.21 -42.46 -4.40
C CYS A 23 -29.31 -41.41 -4.29
N GLU A 24 -29.90 -41.30 -3.09
CA GLU A 24 -30.55 -40.06 -2.70
C GLU A 24 -29.40 -39.17 -2.24
N ASP A 25 -28.96 -38.29 -3.13
CA ASP A 25 -27.99 -37.25 -2.82
C ASP A 25 -28.69 -36.29 -1.85
N THR A 26 -28.68 -36.63 -0.56
CA THR A 26 -29.06 -35.73 0.52
C THR A 26 -27.96 -34.70 0.62
N THR A 27 -27.90 -33.84 -0.39
CA THR A 27 -27.34 -32.52 -0.26
C THR A 27 -28.21 -31.82 0.77
N ASP A 28 -27.78 -31.87 2.02
CA ASP A 28 -28.28 -30.96 3.03
C ASP A 28 -28.10 -29.56 2.45
N ILE A 29 -29.20 -28.97 2.00
CA ILE A 29 -29.24 -27.57 1.60
C ILE A 29 -29.06 -26.82 2.92
N TYR A 30 -27.82 -26.56 3.29
CA TYR A 30 -27.50 -25.63 4.36
C TYR A 30 -28.05 -24.28 3.92
N SER A 31 -29.22 -23.91 4.46
CA SER A 31 -29.69 -22.54 4.36
C SER A 31 -28.68 -21.69 5.13
N VAL A 32 -27.72 -21.09 4.41
CA VAL A 32 -26.88 -20.04 4.95
C VAL A 32 -27.84 -18.94 5.38
N SER A 33 -27.91 -18.67 6.68
CA SER A 33 -28.56 -17.45 7.18
C SER A 33 -27.93 -16.28 6.45
N GLU A 34 -28.73 -15.40 5.85
CA GLU A 34 -28.18 -14.20 5.20
C GLU A 34 -27.28 -13.47 6.21
N PRO A 35 -26.03 -13.20 5.83
CA PRO A 35 -25.07 -12.66 6.77
C PRO A 35 -25.46 -11.25 7.21
N SER A 36 -25.30 -10.94 8.49
CA SER A 36 -25.63 -9.61 9.02
C SER A 36 -24.45 -8.64 8.88
N SER A 37 -24.74 -7.42 8.42
CA SER A 37 -23.75 -6.34 8.40
C SER A 37 -23.22 -6.01 9.80
N PRO A 38 -21.95 -5.60 9.92
CA PRO A 38 -21.47 -5.03 11.18
C PRO A 38 -22.17 -3.70 11.44
N ILE A 39 -22.30 -3.30 12.71
CA ILE A 39 -22.91 -2.00 13.07
C ILE A 39 -21.84 -1.16 13.76
N LEU A 40 -21.35 -0.14 13.06
CA LEU A 40 -20.34 0.78 13.57
C LEU A 40 -20.99 1.77 14.53
N ALA A 41 -20.43 1.88 15.74
CA ALA A 41 -20.92 2.81 16.75
C ALA A 41 -20.68 4.26 16.34
N ASP A 42 -21.60 5.14 16.73
CA ASP A 42 -21.46 6.58 16.52
C ASP A 42 -20.23 7.13 17.24
N LEU A 43 -19.63 8.15 16.62
CA LEU A 43 -18.54 8.90 17.23
C LEU A 43 -19.09 9.89 18.26
N ASN A 44 -18.33 10.11 19.33
CA ASN A 44 -18.63 11.11 20.35
C ASN A 44 -18.03 12.49 20.03
N PHE A 45 -17.49 12.66 18.82
CA PHE A 45 -16.93 13.91 18.31
C PHE A 45 -17.31 14.06 16.83
N SER A 46 -17.28 15.30 16.33
CA SER A 46 -17.53 15.62 14.93
C SER A 46 -16.29 16.09 14.17
N GLN A 47 -15.22 16.45 14.89
CA GLN A 47 -13.97 16.95 14.30
C GLN A 47 -12.74 16.50 15.11
N ILE A 48 -11.60 16.32 14.45
CA ILE A 48 -10.33 15.96 15.07
C ILE A 48 -9.16 16.70 14.42
N GLU A 49 -8.31 17.32 15.24
CA GLU A 49 -7.04 17.92 14.81
C GLU A 49 -5.89 16.95 15.11
N LEU A 50 -5.06 16.66 14.11
CA LEU A 50 -3.97 15.70 14.25
C LEU A 50 -2.67 16.40 14.64
N ASP A 51 -2.07 15.98 15.76
CA ASP A 51 -0.83 16.55 16.27
C ASP A 51 0.41 15.82 15.73
N ALA A 52 1.15 16.51 14.86
CA ALA A 52 2.40 16.02 14.27
C ALA A 52 3.51 15.73 15.30
N ASN A 53 3.44 16.27 16.52
CA ASN A 53 4.45 16.04 17.57
C ASN A 53 4.16 14.77 18.39
N ASN A 54 2.94 14.25 18.29
CA ASN A 54 2.46 13.15 19.11
C ASN A 54 1.84 12.04 18.25
N THR A 55 2.55 11.67 17.18
CA THR A 55 2.05 10.78 16.12
C THR A 55 1.56 9.41 16.61
N ASN A 56 2.17 8.87 17.66
CA ASN A 56 1.79 7.58 18.25
C ASN A 56 0.61 7.66 19.22
N ASN A 57 0.10 8.86 19.54
CA ASN A 57 -1.02 8.99 20.46
C ASN A 57 -2.29 8.37 19.86
N PRO A 58 -3.03 7.55 20.63
CA PRO A 58 -4.36 7.10 20.26
C PRO A 58 -5.26 8.29 19.95
N ALA A 59 -5.86 8.30 18.77
CA ALA A 59 -6.64 9.44 18.27
C ALA A 59 -8.10 9.07 17.98
N LEU A 60 -8.36 7.85 17.48
CA LEU A 60 -9.72 7.39 17.19
C LEU A 60 -9.90 5.93 17.61
N SER A 61 -10.86 5.68 18.50
CA SER A 61 -11.29 4.34 18.87
C SER A 61 -12.65 4.02 18.23
N LEU A 62 -12.67 2.97 17.41
CA LEU A 62 -13.86 2.46 16.75
C LEU A 62 -14.29 1.17 17.41
N ASN A 63 -15.59 1.01 17.61
CA ASN A 63 -16.21 -0.21 18.11
C ASN A 63 -17.41 -0.53 17.23
N TRP A 64 -17.65 -1.81 16.99
CA TRP A 64 -18.80 -2.25 16.20
C TRP A 64 -19.43 -3.52 16.77
N VAL A 65 -20.69 -3.72 16.45
CA VAL A 65 -21.35 -5.02 16.60
C VAL A 65 -20.82 -5.95 15.51
N GLU A 66 -20.47 -7.17 15.90
CA GLU A 66 -19.92 -8.17 14.97
C GLU A 66 -20.94 -8.60 13.92
N SER A 67 -20.44 -8.89 12.72
CA SER A 67 -21.21 -9.58 11.70
C SER A 67 -21.52 -11.01 12.13
N ASN A 68 -22.65 -11.54 11.68
CA ASN A 68 -22.99 -12.95 11.86
C ASN A 68 -23.14 -13.60 10.50
N TYR A 69 -22.26 -14.55 10.21
CA TYR A 69 -22.28 -15.33 8.96
C TYR A 69 -22.87 -16.75 9.14
N GLY A 70 -23.50 -17.02 10.28
CA GLY A 70 -24.06 -18.34 10.60
C GLY A 70 -23.01 -19.42 10.89
N GLN A 71 -21.72 -19.06 10.92
CA GLN A 71 -20.58 -19.97 11.09
C GLN A 71 -19.69 -19.47 12.24
N GLN A 72 -19.23 -20.37 13.10
CA GLN A 72 -18.33 -20.04 14.21
C GLN A 72 -16.86 -19.99 13.73
N THR A 73 -16.53 -18.95 12.97
CA THR A 73 -15.17 -18.71 12.48
C THR A 73 -14.77 -17.26 12.73
N ALA A 74 -13.46 -16.99 12.78
CA ALA A 74 -12.96 -15.64 12.96
C ALA A 74 -13.29 -14.77 11.73
N ILE A 75 -13.92 -13.63 11.99
CA ILE A 75 -14.28 -12.65 10.97
C ILE A 75 -13.14 -11.65 10.82
N ASN A 76 -12.81 -11.32 9.57
CA ASN A 76 -11.87 -10.25 9.25
C ASN A 76 -12.64 -8.95 9.13
N TYR A 77 -12.12 -7.87 9.69
CA TYR A 77 -12.67 -6.53 9.58
C TYR A 77 -11.62 -5.60 9.00
N ALA A 78 -11.97 -4.89 7.94
CA ALA A 78 -11.18 -3.79 7.39
C ALA A 78 -11.86 -2.47 7.73
N VAL A 79 -11.14 -1.59 8.43
CA VAL A 79 -11.59 -0.21 8.64
C VAL A 79 -11.19 0.60 7.42
N GLN A 80 -12.18 1.17 6.75
CA GLN A 80 -12.00 1.96 5.54
C GLN A 80 -12.36 3.42 5.79
N PHE A 81 -11.57 4.31 5.21
CA PHE A 81 -11.87 5.73 5.09
C PHE A 81 -12.03 6.14 3.62
N ALA A 82 -12.85 7.15 3.38
CA ALA A 82 -12.96 7.82 2.09
C ALA A 82 -13.25 9.31 2.32
N ASN A 83 -13.06 10.11 1.28
CA ASN A 83 -13.46 11.53 1.27
C ASN A 83 -14.90 11.73 0.76
N ASP A 84 -15.63 10.64 0.48
CA ASP A 84 -17.00 10.63 0.01
C ASP A 84 -17.82 9.49 0.65
N ASP A 85 -19.12 9.69 0.89
CA ASP A 85 -20.01 8.70 1.52
C ASP A 85 -20.31 7.48 0.64
N ALA A 86 -20.08 7.57 -0.67
CA ALA A 86 -20.21 6.43 -1.56
C ALA A 86 -18.98 5.51 -1.53
N PHE A 87 -17.90 5.93 -0.84
CA PHE A 87 -16.61 5.24 -0.80
C PHE A 87 -16.12 4.91 -2.21
N THR A 88 -16.06 5.90 -3.09
CA THR A 88 -15.62 5.71 -4.49
C THR A 88 -14.16 5.27 -4.58
N THR A 89 -13.28 5.84 -3.73
CA THR A 89 -11.86 5.47 -3.61
C THR A 89 -11.50 5.20 -2.14
N PRO A 90 -11.93 4.07 -1.56
CA PRO A 90 -11.71 3.79 -0.16
C PRO A 90 -10.25 3.42 0.13
N VAL A 91 -9.74 3.93 1.24
CA VAL A 91 -8.44 3.59 1.80
C VAL A 91 -8.66 2.67 3.00
N THR A 92 -8.01 1.50 3.00
CA THR A 92 -7.99 0.64 4.19
C THR A 92 -6.98 1.20 5.19
N ALA A 93 -7.47 1.73 6.31
CA ALA A 93 -6.63 2.28 7.37
C ALA A 93 -5.96 1.17 8.20
N SER A 94 -6.70 0.08 8.47
CA SER A 94 -6.18 -1.08 9.19
C SER A 94 -7.11 -2.28 9.05
N THR A 95 -6.63 -3.46 9.45
CA THR A 95 -7.42 -4.69 9.51
C THR A 95 -7.26 -5.39 10.85
N VAL A 96 -8.32 -6.03 11.32
CA VAL A 96 -8.32 -6.86 12.54
C VAL A 96 -9.09 -8.15 12.29
N THR A 97 -8.72 -9.21 13.00
CA THR A 97 -9.37 -10.53 12.88
C THR A 97 -9.86 -10.99 14.24
N GLY A 98 -11.12 -11.43 14.31
CA GLY A 98 -11.73 -11.94 15.55
C GLY A 98 -11.86 -10.90 16.67
N ARG A 99 -11.86 -9.61 16.31
CA ARG A 99 -12.03 -8.48 17.22
C ARG A 99 -13.00 -7.49 16.61
N ASN A 100 -13.78 -6.83 17.47
CA ASN A 100 -14.81 -5.88 17.09
C ASN A 100 -14.51 -4.43 17.49
N ASN A 101 -13.23 -4.15 17.72
CA ASN A 101 -12.73 -2.84 18.10
C ASN A 101 -11.35 -2.62 17.49
N LEU A 102 -11.06 -1.35 17.21
CA LEU A 102 -9.76 -0.89 16.74
C LEU A 102 -9.51 0.51 17.31
N THR A 103 -8.27 0.78 17.70
CA THR A 103 -7.82 2.14 18.02
C THR A 103 -6.71 2.53 17.06
N LEU A 104 -6.91 3.65 16.38
CA LEU A 104 -5.96 4.24 15.43
C LEU A 104 -5.20 5.38 16.11
N SER A 105 -3.89 5.40 15.86
CA SER A 105 -2.98 6.48 16.22
C SER A 105 -3.17 7.71 15.33
N THR A 106 -2.64 8.84 15.80
CA THR A 106 -2.63 10.11 15.06
C THR A 106 -1.96 9.94 13.69
N SER A 107 -0.85 9.18 13.60
CA SER A 107 -0.20 8.89 12.31
C SER A 107 -1.03 8.05 11.36
N GLU A 108 -1.76 7.05 11.87
CA GLU A 108 -2.57 6.17 11.01
C GLU A 108 -3.75 6.93 10.40
N ILE A 109 -4.41 7.79 11.19
CA ILE A 109 -5.47 8.66 10.66
C ILE A 109 -4.88 9.66 9.66
N ASN A 110 -3.72 10.25 9.95
CA ASN A 110 -3.09 11.22 9.06
C ASN A 110 -2.70 10.60 7.71
N ALA A 111 -2.10 9.41 7.74
CA ALA A 111 -1.72 8.67 6.54
C ALA A 111 -2.95 8.29 5.70
N ALA A 112 -4.03 7.84 6.35
CA ALA A 112 -5.24 7.47 5.65
C ALA A 112 -6.00 8.69 5.11
N ALA A 113 -6.01 9.82 5.83
CA ALA A 113 -6.57 11.08 5.35
C ALA A 113 -5.88 11.58 4.08
N GLY A 114 -4.54 11.60 4.08
CA GLY A 114 -3.76 11.98 2.89
C GLY A 114 -3.96 11.01 1.73
N SER A 115 -4.02 9.70 2.01
CA SER A 115 -4.29 8.67 0.98
C SER A 115 -5.70 8.78 0.40
N ALA A 116 -6.66 9.27 1.17
CA ALA A 116 -8.03 9.56 0.73
C ALA A 116 -8.12 10.88 -0.06
N GLY A 117 -7.00 11.60 -0.24
CA GLY A 117 -6.92 12.82 -1.02
C GLY A 117 -7.28 14.09 -0.27
N LEU A 118 -7.24 14.09 1.06
CA LEU A 118 -7.43 15.31 1.86
C LEU A 118 -6.14 16.13 1.94
N ASP A 119 -6.28 17.44 1.76
CA ASP A 119 -5.17 18.38 1.85
C ASP A 119 -4.73 18.60 3.31
N PRO A 120 -3.42 18.66 3.59
CA PRO A 120 -2.92 18.95 4.93
C PRO A 120 -3.08 20.43 5.31
N PHE A 121 -3.02 20.69 6.61
CA PHE A 121 -3.07 22.03 7.23
C PHE A 121 -4.31 22.85 6.88
N THR A 122 -5.42 22.19 6.55
CA THR A 122 -6.66 22.86 6.16
C THR A 122 -7.85 22.14 6.78
N TRP A 123 -8.74 22.89 7.43
CA TRP A 123 -10.07 22.41 7.80
C TRP A 123 -10.97 22.43 6.56
N GLY A 124 -11.70 21.35 6.30
CA GLY A 124 -12.57 21.22 5.12
C GLY A 124 -12.59 19.82 4.49
N GLY A 125 -11.73 18.92 4.96
CA GLY A 125 -11.79 17.50 4.61
C GLY A 125 -12.65 16.72 5.60
N THR A 126 -13.75 16.15 5.12
CA THR A 126 -14.55 15.17 5.87
C THR A 126 -14.06 13.77 5.54
N LEU A 127 -13.80 12.96 6.55
CA LEU A 127 -13.60 11.53 6.40
C LEU A 127 -14.89 10.78 6.70
N TYR A 128 -15.27 9.91 5.77
CA TYR A 128 -16.30 8.91 5.93
C TYR A 128 -15.65 7.59 6.31
N ALA A 129 -16.14 6.96 7.37
CA ALA A 129 -15.60 5.75 7.95
C ALA A 129 -16.63 4.63 7.93
N ARG A 130 -16.20 3.44 7.52
CA ARG A 130 -16.98 2.21 7.61
C ARG A 130 -16.11 1.02 7.97
N VAL A 131 -16.75 -0.03 8.45
CA VAL A 131 -16.12 -1.32 8.69
C VAL A 131 -16.62 -2.31 7.64
N VAL A 132 -15.72 -2.99 6.95
CA VAL A 132 -16.04 -4.06 6.01
C VAL A 132 -15.69 -5.39 6.66
N ALA A 133 -16.70 -6.19 6.97
CA ALA A 133 -16.53 -7.56 7.44
C ALA A 133 -16.29 -8.49 6.26
N SER A 134 -15.49 -9.54 6.44
CA SER A 134 -15.34 -10.62 5.48
C SER A 134 -15.01 -11.96 6.13
N LEU A 135 -15.40 -13.04 5.47
CA LEU A 135 -15.04 -14.41 5.84
C LEU A 135 -13.94 -15.01 4.96
N GLY A 136 -13.05 -15.79 5.60
CA GLY A 136 -12.00 -16.54 4.92
C GLY A 136 -10.85 -15.68 4.39
N SER A 137 -9.88 -16.32 3.73
CA SER A 137 -8.68 -15.65 3.21
C SER A 137 -8.90 -14.89 1.90
N GLN A 138 -10.02 -15.12 1.20
CA GLN A 138 -10.29 -14.52 -0.11
C GLN A 138 -11.32 -13.38 -0.08
N SER A 139 -11.79 -12.96 1.09
CA SER A 139 -12.79 -11.89 1.24
C SER A 139 -14.04 -12.08 0.34
N SER A 140 -14.40 -13.32 0.04
CA SER A 140 -15.38 -13.67 -1.00
C SER A 140 -16.81 -13.25 -0.67
N GLU A 141 -17.08 -12.97 0.61
CA GLU A 141 -18.37 -12.51 1.13
C GLU A 141 -18.15 -11.31 2.06
N SER A 142 -18.01 -10.13 1.47
CA SER A 142 -17.74 -8.90 2.23
C SER A 142 -18.99 -8.06 2.43
N ILE A 143 -19.19 -7.53 3.63
CA ILE A 143 -20.38 -6.74 3.98
C ILE A 143 -19.95 -5.50 4.77
N ALA A 144 -20.39 -4.33 4.32
CA ALA A 144 -20.09 -3.05 4.96
C ALA A 144 -21.07 -2.72 6.11
N SER A 145 -20.59 -1.97 7.09
CA SER A 145 -21.40 -1.32 8.12
C SER A 145 -22.13 -0.09 7.60
N ASN A 146 -22.94 0.53 8.48
CA ASN A 146 -23.28 1.95 8.37
C ASN A 146 -22.01 2.82 8.33
N THR A 147 -22.15 4.01 7.74
CA THR A 147 -21.10 5.03 7.68
C THR A 147 -21.19 5.96 8.89
N VAL A 148 -20.04 6.35 9.43
CA VAL A 148 -19.90 7.52 10.33
C VAL A 148 -18.96 8.53 9.68
N GLN A 149 -19.05 9.80 10.06
CA GLN A 149 -18.20 10.83 9.47
C GLN A 149 -17.66 11.80 10.52
N PHE A 150 -16.50 12.38 10.25
CA PHE A 150 -15.90 13.44 11.05
C PHE A 150 -14.99 14.31 10.19
N ASP A 151 -14.86 15.57 10.55
CA ASP A 151 -13.92 16.49 9.92
C ASP A 151 -12.51 16.27 10.51
N VAL A 152 -11.50 16.30 9.66
CA VAL A 152 -10.11 16.11 10.08
C VAL A 152 -9.27 17.31 9.67
N TYR A 153 -8.31 17.68 10.51
CA TYR A 153 -7.23 18.59 10.17
C TYR A 153 -5.91 17.80 10.13
N PRO A 154 -5.52 17.29 8.95
CA PRO A 154 -4.29 16.52 8.80
C PRO A 154 -3.07 17.43 8.85
N TYR A 155 -1.94 16.89 9.25
CA TYR A 155 -0.63 17.50 9.03
C TYR A 155 0.02 16.92 7.79
N TYR A 156 0.96 17.66 7.21
CA TYR A 156 1.67 17.22 6.02
C TYR A 156 2.46 15.93 6.30
N ASN A 157 2.13 14.88 5.54
CA ASN A 157 2.89 13.65 5.54
C ASN A 157 3.90 13.70 4.39
N TYR A 158 5.19 13.78 4.70
CA TYR A 158 6.22 13.62 3.68
C TYR A 158 6.36 12.13 3.36
N VAL A 159 5.57 11.67 2.40
CA VAL A 159 5.52 10.26 1.97
C VAL A 159 6.64 9.87 1.00
N PHE A 160 7.58 10.78 0.76
CA PHE A 160 8.63 10.59 -0.22
C PHE A 160 9.97 10.43 0.47
N ASP A 161 10.86 9.67 -0.17
CA ASP A 161 12.23 9.55 0.29
C ASP A 161 13.05 10.74 -0.20
N ASP A 162 13.89 11.29 0.69
CA ASP A 162 14.90 12.26 0.30
C ASP A 162 16.22 11.54 0.04
N TYR A 163 16.93 11.97 -1.00
CA TYR A 163 18.21 11.39 -1.36
C TYR A 163 19.31 12.44 -1.36
N TYR A 164 20.48 12.06 -0.86
CA TYR A 164 21.62 12.97 -0.72
C TYR A 164 22.88 12.35 -1.32
N LEU A 165 23.67 13.14 -2.05
CA LEU A 165 24.96 12.72 -2.58
C LEU A 165 26.05 12.81 -1.51
N VAL A 166 26.85 11.75 -1.40
CA VAL A 166 28.07 11.70 -0.58
C VAL A 166 29.19 11.08 -1.38
N GLY A 167 30.37 11.68 -1.35
CA GLY A 167 31.57 11.15 -1.99
C GLY A 167 32.50 12.24 -2.48
N ASN A 168 33.70 11.84 -2.90
CA ASN A 168 34.76 12.75 -3.32
C ASN A 168 34.53 13.43 -4.68
N GLY A 169 33.47 13.07 -5.41
CA GLY A 169 32.97 13.90 -6.50
C GLY A 169 32.19 15.13 -6.02
N THR A 170 31.68 15.12 -4.79
CA THR A 170 30.91 16.24 -4.23
C THR A 170 31.75 17.06 -3.27
N SER A 171 31.33 18.31 -3.03
CA SER A 171 31.97 19.19 -2.03
C SER A 171 31.91 18.62 -0.60
N ALA A 172 30.97 17.71 -0.31
CA ALA A 172 30.84 17.07 1.00
C ALA A 172 31.88 15.96 1.24
N GLY A 173 32.57 15.49 0.20
CA GLY A 173 33.48 14.34 0.30
C GLY A 173 32.78 13.11 0.88
N TRP A 174 33.54 12.25 1.56
CA TRP A 174 32.99 11.09 2.28
C TRP A 174 32.45 11.42 3.69
N ASN A 175 32.10 12.69 3.96
CA ASN A 175 31.43 13.07 5.19
C ASN A 175 29.90 13.05 4.96
N ASN A 176 29.22 12.11 5.61
CA ASN A 176 27.79 11.88 5.44
C ASN A 176 26.89 12.90 6.18
N ASN A 177 27.47 13.86 6.91
CA ASN A 177 26.71 14.90 7.60
C ASN A 177 27.12 16.33 7.19
N ALA A 178 28.02 16.50 6.22
CA ALA A 178 28.60 17.79 5.86
C ALA A 178 27.91 18.44 4.68
N ASN A 179 26.70 18.96 4.87
CA ASN A 179 26.10 19.79 3.83
C ASN A 179 25.51 19.02 2.64
N ASN A 180 25.41 17.68 2.71
CA ASN A 180 25.34 16.79 1.53
C ASN A 180 24.31 17.27 0.48
N PRO A 181 24.70 17.41 -0.80
CA PRO A 181 23.79 17.90 -1.85
C PRO A 181 22.57 16.99 -2.02
N PRO A 182 21.33 17.53 -2.01
CA PRO A 182 20.13 16.74 -2.22
C PRO A 182 19.89 16.42 -3.70
N LEU A 183 19.20 15.33 -3.98
CA LEU A 183 18.53 15.09 -5.25
C LEU A 183 17.12 15.67 -5.18
N PHE A 184 16.63 16.14 -6.32
CA PHE A 184 15.30 16.73 -6.48
C PHE A 184 14.40 15.76 -7.22
N ARG A 185 13.23 15.48 -6.65
CA ARG A 185 12.22 14.61 -7.25
C ARG A 185 11.53 15.29 -8.44
N ASP A 186 11.23 14.52 -9.48
CA ASP A 186 10.41 14.97 -10.60
C ASP A 186 8.95 15.18 -10.17
N ALA A 187 8.32 16.25 -10.67
CA ALA A 187 6.94 16.58 -10.32
C ALA A 187 5.91 15.62 -10.96
N ALA A 188 6.21 15.03 -12.12
CA ALA A 188 5.32 14.13 -12.85
C ALA A 188 5.61 12.65 -12.58
N ASN A 189 6.86 12.30 -12.25
CA ASN A 189 7.29 10.96 -11.90
C ASN A 189 7.96 10.91 -10.52
N GLN A 190 7.18 10.56 -9.51
CA GLN A 190 7.62 10.55 -8.11
C GLN A 190 8.78 9.58 -7.81
N ASN A 191 9.09 8.64 -8.71
CA ASN A 191 10.20 7.70 -8.59
C ASN A 191 11.48 8.17 -9.29
N LEU A 192 11.46 9.35 -9.91
CA LEU A 192 12.59 9.90 -10.64
C LEU A 192 13.19 11.09 -9.88
N TYR A 193 14.51 11.04 -9.69
CA TYR A 193 15.26 12.04 -8.95
C TYR A 193 16.41 12.56 -9.81
N TYR A 194 16.63 13.86 -9.74
CA TYR A 194 17.65 14.57 -10.51
C TYR A 194 18.61 15.32 -9.60
N TYR A 195 19.85 15.40 -10.03
CA TYR A 195 20.82 16.32 -9.48
C TYR A 195 21.39 17.14 -10.63
N THR A 196 21.39 18.46 -10.48
CA THR A 196 22.09 19.36 -11.40
C THR A 196 23.09 20.15 -10.59
N GLY A 197 24.37 19.90 -10.83
CA GLY A 197 25.45 20.53 -10.10
C GLY A 197 26.81 20.11 -10.64
N TYR A 198 27.84 20.81 -10.16
CA TYR A 198 29.22 20.53 -10.54
C TYR A 198 29.82 19.48 -9.61
N PHE A 199 30.58 18.54 -10.18
CA PHE A 199 31.43 17.62 -9.42
C PHE A 199 32.85 18.18 -9.42
N THR A 200 33.42 18.35 -8.23
CA THR A 200 34.66 19.12 -8.01
C THR A 200 35.94 18.41 -8.46
N THR A 201 35.85 17.13 -8.77
CA THR A 201 36.99 16.27 -9.06
C THR A 201 36.76 15.59 -10.41
N PRO A 202 37.73 15.64 -11.35
CA PRO A 202 37.64 14.90 -12.60
C PRO A 202 37.46 13.39 -12.32
N GLY A 203 36.70 12.70 -13.17
CA GLY A 203 36.36 11.29 -12.96
C GLY A 203 37.58 10.36 -13.05
N GLY A 204 37.65 9.39 -12.15
CA GLY A 204 38.64 8.31 -12.13
C GLY A 204 38.28 7.23 -11.10
N PHE A 205 38.93 6.07 -11.13
CA PHE A 205 38.59 4.99 -10.17
C PHE A 205 38.66 5.47 -8.71
N ASP A 206 39.59 6.37 -8.39
CA ASP A 206 39.77 6.94 -7.06
C ASP A 206 39.21 8.35 -6.88
N GLU A 207 38.67 8.97 -7.93
CA GLU A 207 38.30 10.38 -7.99
C GLU A 207 36.90 10.58 -8.60
N GLY A 208 36.08 11.46 -8.03
CA GLY A 208 34.74 11.70 -8.57
C GLY A 208 33.67 10.67 -8.17
N ARG A 209 33.97 9.72 -7.29
CA ARG A 209 33.00 8.74 -6.79
C ARG A 209 31.95 9.39 -5.89
N PHE A 210 30.74 8.85 -5.94
CA PHE A 210 29.67 9.20 -5.02
C PHE A 210 28.76 8.00 -4.73
N LYS A 211 27.99 8.13 -3.67
CA LYS A 211 26.88 7.28 -3.25
C LYS A 211 25.69 8.17 -2.95
N ILE A 212 24.53 7.52 -2.82
CA ILE A 212 23.28 8.17 -2.42
C ILE A 212 22.89 7.67 -1.03
N LEU A 213 22.50 8.57 -0.15
CA LEU A 213 22.00 8.29 1.20
C LEU A 213 20.54 8.73 1.31
N GLU A 214 19.72 8.00 2.07
CA GLU A 214 18.37 8.44 2.44
C GLU A 214 18.35 9.37 3.67
N SER A 215 19.39 9.30 4.48
CA SER A 215 19.49 10.09 5.71
C SER A 215 20.91 10.54 5.95
N ARG A 216 21.08 11.85 6.14
CA ARG A 216 22.37 12.43 6.50
C ARG A 216 22.75 12.00 7.92
N GLY A 217 24.05 11.81 8.13
CA GLY A 217 24.61 11.29 9.39
C GLY A 217 24.55 9.76 9.51
N LEU A 218 23.81 9.06 8.64
CA LEU A 218 23.76 7.60 8.60
C LEU A 218 24.35 7.07 7.30
N TRP A 219 25.01 5.92 7.36
CA TRP A 219 25.54 5.23 6.17
C TRP A 219 24.58 4.19 5.61
N GLN A 220 23.45 3.96 6.28
CA GLN A 220 22.44 2.98 5.89
C GLN A 220 21.04 3.60 6.04
N PRO A 221 20.13 3.36 5.08
CA PRO A 221 20.40 2.72 3.79
C PRO A 221 21.27 3.60 2.89
N GLN A 222 22.15 2.96 2.11
CA GLN A 222 22.96 3.61 1.08
C GLN A 222 22.74 2.91 -0.26
N TRP A 223 22.71 3.71 -1.31
CA TRP A 223 22.57 3.24 -2.67
C TRP A 223 23.89 3.47 -3.39
N VAL A 224 24.39 2.39 -3.97
CA VAL A 224 25.47 2.38 -4.95
C VAL A 224 24.81 2.07 -6.28
N LEU A 225 25.33 2.63 -7.38
CA LEU A 225 24.85 2.30 -8.71
C LEU A 225 25.00 0.78 -8.93
N PRO A 226 23.92 -0.01 -9.09
CA PRO A 226 24.06 -1.32 -9.72
C PRO A 226 24.51 -1.11 -11.17
N PRO A 227 25.16 -2.11 -11.82
CA PRO A 227 25.63 -2.00 -13.20
C PRO A 227 24.57 -1.60 -14.25
N GLN A 228 23.29 -1.52 -13.87
CA GLN A 228 22.16 -1.22 -14.75
C GLN A 228 21.44 0.10 -14.44
N MET A 229 21.86 0.88 -13.44
CA MET A 229 21.34 2.25 -13.27
C MET A 229 21.99 3.17 -14.31
N LYS A 230 21.18 3.67 -15.26
CA LYS A 230 21.62 4.68 -16.23
C LYS A 230 21.61 6.05 -15.56
N VAL A 231 22.78 6.57 -15.22
CA VAL A 231 22.95 7.98 -14.89
C VAL A 231 23.23 8.71 -16.19
N THR A 232 22.28 9.53 -16.66
CA THR A 232 22.52 10.42 -17.80
C THR A 232 23.11 11.72 -17.28
N MET A 233 24.43 11.84 -17.37
CA MET A 233 25.16 13.07 -17.07
C MET A 233 25.15 13.98 -18.30
N TYR A 234 24.44 15.10 -18.23
CA TYR A 234 24.57 16.16 -19.23
C TYR A 234 25.71 17.09 -18.82
N GLN A 235 26.89 16.91 -19.41
CA GLN A 235 27.96 17.90 -19.24
C GLN A 235 27.63 19.11 -20.10
N GLN A 236 27.18 20.21 -19.48
CA GLN A 236 27.06 21.47 -20.19
C GLN A 236 28.47 22.08 -20.31
N GLN A 237 29.13 21.83 -21.43
CA GLN A 237 30.41 22.46 -21.72
C GLN A 237 30.15 23.95 -21.99
N LEU A 238 30.53 24.82 -21.04
CA LEU A 238 30.66 26.25 -21.30
C LEU A 238 31.81 26.44 -22.28
N ALA A 239 31.51 26.33 -23.58
CA ALA A 239 32.45 26.63 -24.64
C ALA A 239 32.68 28.15 -24.68
N ILE A 240 33.71 28.63 -24.00
CA ILE A 240 34.37 29.88 -24.41
C ILE A 240 35.38 29.47 -25.49
N LEU A 241 34.90 29.24 -26.71
CA LEU A 241 35.76 29.04 -27.88
C LEU A 241 35.40 30.07 -28.97
N PRO A 242 36.39 30.65 -29.66
CA PRO A 242 36.12 31.55 -30.77
C PRO A 242 35.33 30.85 -31.88
N GLU A 243 34.49 31.62 -32.56
CA GLU A 243 33.43 31.24 -33.51
C GLU A 243 33.84 30.31 -34.67
N THR A 244 35.12 30.01 -34.86
CA THR A 244 35.66 29.29 -36.01
C THR A 244 35.87 27.78 -35.83
N GLN A 245 35.48 27.19 -34.68
CA GLN A 245 35.70 25.75 -34.40
C GLN A 245 34.43 24.97 -34.03
N GLN A 246 33.23 25.56 -34.16
CA GLN A 246 31.96 24.93 -33.74
C GLN A 246 31.47 23.75 -34.60
N HIS A 247 32.15 23.37 -35.68
CA HIS A 247 31.62 22.36 -36.62
C HIS A 247 31.94 20.89 -36.26
N ASN A 248 32.69 20.58 -35.19
CA ASN A 248 33.20 19.22 -34.96
C ASN A 248 32.94 18.65 -33.55
N LEU A 249 31.73 18.77 -33.00
CA LEU A 249 31.40 18.09 -31.74
C LEU A 249 30.07 17.33 -31.86
N GLU A 250 30.10 16.21 -32.60
CA GLU A 250 29.12 15.13 -32.43
C GLU A 250 29.65 14.13 -31.40
N THR A 251 28.84 13.88 -30.36
CA THR A 251 28.79 12.67 -29.51
C THR A 251 30.11 12.00 -29.13
N GLN A 252 30.56 12.25 -27.90
CA GLN A 252 31.30 11.24 -27.14
C GLN A 252 30.39 10.64 -26.08
N ASP A 253 29.86 9.45 -26.38
CA ASP A 253 29.43 8.51 -25.35
C ASP A 253 30.67 8.09 -24.56
N VAL A 254 30.68 8.36 -23.26
CA VAL A 254 31.68 7.77 -22.36
C VAL A 254 31.08 6.50 -21.78
N LEU A 255 31.62 5.36 -22.22
CA LEU A 255 31.37 4.02 -21.70
C LEU A 255 32.29 3.71 -20.51
N GLU A 256 31.69 2.95 -19.57
CA GLU A 256 32.23 2.24 -18.38
C GLU A 256 32.62 3.05 -17.13
#